data_AF-A0A382EKD1-F1
#
_entry.id   AF-A0A382EKD1-F1
#
_cell.length_a   1.000
_cell.length_b   1.000
_cell.length_c   1.000
_cell.angle_alpha   90.00
_cell.angle_beta   90.00
_cell.angle_gamma   90.00
#
_symmetry.space_group_name_H-M   'P 1'
#
loop_
_entity.id
_entity.type
_entity.pdbx_description
1 polymer ?
#
loop_
_entity_poly.entity_id
_entity_poly.type
_entity_poly.pdbx_seq_one_letter_code
_entity_poly.pdbx_strand_id
1 'polypeptide(L)' 'MLAPREQVDPYLIETKNEQTLKFTKTDADNVAQNMQQAGRDVEVYHKGTLQYRLNGILQGNLFQQ' A
#
# COMPACT_ATOMS: atom_id res chain seq x y z
N MET A 1 21.38 30.15 -1.64
CA MET A 1 20.65 29.31 -2.62
C MET A 1 20.13 28.11 -1.86
N LEU A 2 18.81 28.02 -1.65
CA LEU A 2 18.22 26.85 -1.00
C LEU A 2 18.34 25.69 -2.00
N ALA A 3 18.95 24.57 -1.59
CA ALA A 3 18.99 23.36 -2.39
C ALA A 3 17.54 22.97 -2.78
N PRO A 4 17.30 22.43 -3.99
CA PRO A 4 15.98 21.91 -4.31
C PRO A 4 15.69 20.83 -3.28
N ARG A 5 14.65 21.01 -2.47
CA ARG A 5 14.11 19.91 -1.68
C ARG A 5 13.73 18.86 -2.71
N GLU A 6 14.42 17.72 -2.75
CA GLU A 6 13.98 16.58 -3.54
C GLU A 6 12.52 16.35 -3.18
N GLN A 7 11.63 16.60 -4.15
CA GLN A 7 10.22 16.37 -3.96
C GLN A 7 10.07 14.85 -3.91
N VAL A 8 9.98 14.30 -2.71
CA VAL A 8 9.81 12.86 -2.50
C VAL A 8 8.39 12.52 -2.98
N ASP A 9 8.31 11.95 -4.17
CA ASP A 9 7.05 11.43 -4.70
C ASP A 9 6.54 10.32 -3.79
N PRO A 10 5.32 10.44 -3.23
CA PRO A 10 4.80 9.42 -2.35
C PRO A 10 4.35 8.18 -3.15
N TYR A 11 4.38 7.05 -2.47
CA TYR A 11 3.64 5.85 -2.82
C TYR A 11 2.18 6.04 -2.42
N LEU A 12 1.30 5.70 -3.34
CA LEU A 12 -0.15 5.73 -3.18
C LEU A 12 -0.64 4.30 -3.05
N ILE A 13 -1.27 3.97 -1.93
CA ILE A 13 -1.89 2.67 -1.68
C ILE A 13 -3.39 2.85 -1.79
N GLU A 14 -4.02 2.15 -2.72
CA GLU A 14 -5.46 2.21 -2.97
C GLU A 14 -6.11 0.86 -2.70
N THR A 15 -7.26 0.92 -2.05
CA THR A 15 -8.23 -0.16 -1.95
C THR A 15 -9.57 0.35 -2.47
N LYS A 16 -10.56 -0.53 -2.60
CA LYS A 16 -11.91 -0.13 -3.03
C LYS A 16 -12.53 1.01 -2.21
N ASN A 17 -12.18 1.13 -0.92
CA ASN A 17 -12.84 2.03 0.02
C ASN A 17 -11.89 3.06 0.67
N GLU A 18 -10.58 2.95 0.47
CA GLU A 18 -9.59 3.71 1.22
C GLU A 18 -8.35 3.97 0.37
N GLN A 19 -7.75 5.14 0.57
CA GLN A 19 -6.51 5.57 -0.07
C GLN A 19 -5.54 6.08 1.00
N THR A 20 -4.29 5.63 0.95
CA THR A 20 -3.23 6.02 1.89
C THR A 20 -1.96 6.44 1.14
N LEU A 21 -1.25 7.44 1.66
CA LEU A 21 0.03 7.91 1.13
C LEU A 21 1.19 7.53 2.05
N LYS A 22 2.31 7.08 1.48
CA LYS A 22 3.57 6.80 2.20
C LYS A 22 4.77 7.34 1.43
N PHE A 23 5.76 7.88 2.14
CA PHE A 23 6.93 8.52 1.52
C PHE A 23 8.13 7.57 1.37
N THR A 24 7.99 6.32 1.81
CA THR A 24 8.99 5.27 1.61
C THR A 24 8.33 4.03 1.03
N LYS A 25 9.09 3.28 0.22
CA LYS A 25 8.62 2.01 -0.34
C LYS A 25 8.31 1.00 0.77
N THR A 26 9.18 0.92 1.77
CA THR A 26 9.02 -0.02 2.90
C THR A 26 7.72 0.22 3.66
N ASP A 27 7.38 1.48 3.95
CA ASP A 27 6.12 1.78 4.64
C ASP A 27 4.91 1.46 3.77
N ALA A 28 5.01 1.72 2.46
CA ALA A 28 3.95 1.39 1.52
C ALA A 28 3.72 -0.12 1.43
N ASP A 29 4.80 -0.90 1.33
CA ASP A 29 4.76 -2.36 1.28
C ASP A 29 4.15 -2.93 2.56
N ASN A 30 4.55 -2.42 3.74
CA ASN A 30 4.01 -2.86 5.03
C ASN A 30 2.50 -2.58 5.14
N VAL A 31 2.05 -1.39 4.74
CA VAL A 31 0.63 -1.05 4.75
C VAL A 31 -0.16 -1.91 3.78
N ALA A 32 0.35 -2.08 2.56
CA ALA A 32 -0.29 -2.91 1.55
C ALA A 32 -0.43 -4.37 2.01
N GLN A 33 0.60 -4.93 2.66
CA GLN A 33 0.54 -6.27 3.24
C GLN A 33 -0.48 -6.39 4.38
N ASN A 34 -0.57 -5.40 5.26
CA ASN A 34 -1.57 -5.40 6.33
C ASN A 34 -3.00 -5.32 5.77
N MET A 35 -3.23 -4.48 4.76
CA MET A 35 -4.53 -4.37 4.10
C MET A 35 -4.91 -5.66 3.37
N GLN A 36 -3.94 -6.29 2.69
CA GLN A 36 -4.12 -7.60 2.06
C GLN A 36 -4.55 -8.66 3.08
N GLN A 37 -3.88 -8.73 4.24
CA GLN A 37 -4.20 -9.68 5.32
C GLN A 37 -5.55 -9.42 5.99
N ALA A 38 -6.05 -8.18 5.92
CA ALA A 38 -7.42 -7.83 6.30
C ALA A 38 -8.46 -8.21 5.24
N GLY A 39 -8.07 -8.94 4.18
CA GLY A 39 -8.93 -9.35 3.09
C GLY A 39 -9.28 -8.25 2.09
N ARG A 40 -8.50 -7.17 2.02
CA ARG A 40 -8.71 -6.08 1.06
C ARG A 40 -7.84 -6.27 -0.18
N ASP A 41 -8.40 -6.05 -1.36
CA ASP A 41 -7.62 -5.86 -2.58
C ASP A 41 -6.89 -4.52 -2.53
N VAL A 42 -5.61 -4.54 -2.90
CA VAL A 42 -4.71 -3.39 -2.80
C VAL A 42 -3.98 -3.17 -4.11
N GLU A 43 -3.93 -1.93 -4.55
CA GLU A 43 -3.09 -1.46 -5.65
C GLU A 43 -2.08 -0.44 -5.10
N VAL A 44 -0.81 -0.57 -5.48
CA VAL A 44 0.23 0.37 -5.05
C VAL A 44 0.78 1.09 -6.27
N TYR A 45 0.71 2.42 -6.24
CA TYR A 45 1.20 3.31 -7.29
C TYR A 45 2.37 4.14 -6.77
N HIS A 46 3.25 4.54 -7.69
CA HIS A 46 4.32 5.49 -7.42
C HIS A 46 4.54 6.32 -8.68
N LYS A 47 4.61 7.65 -8.53
CA LYS A 47 4.71 8.60 -9.66
C LYS A 47 3.62 8.38 -10.73
N GLY A 48 2.38 8.11 -10.28
CA GLY A 48 1.24 7.85 -11.16
C GLY A 48 1.27 6.50 -11.91
N THR A 49 2.27 5.65 -11.64
CA THR A 49 2.40 4.34 -12.30
C THR A 49 2.08 3.22 -11.31
N LEU A 50 1.20 2.29 -11.71
CA LEU A 50 0.92 1.08 -10.95
C LEU A 50 2.19 0.24 -10.82
N GLN A 51 2.62 -0.02 -9.60
CA GLN A 51 3.79 -0.84 -9.29
C GLN A 51 3.41 -2.30 -9.17
N TYR A 52 2.39 -2.60 -8.36
CA TYR A 52 1.92 -3.97 -8.13
C TYR A 52 0.51 -3.99 -7.52
N ARG A 53 -0.08 -5.20 -7.49
CA ARG A 53 -1.38 -5.50 -6.89
C ARG A 53 -1.27 -6.64 -5.91
N LEU A 54 -2.03 -6.58 -4.83
CA LEU A 54 -2.22 -7.66 -3.86
C LEU A 54 -3.71 -7.96 -3.77
N ASN A 55 -4.08 -9.23 -3.85
CA ASN A 55 -5.48 -9.65 -3.69
C ASN A 55 -5.74 -9.91 -2.21
N GLY A 56 -6.92 -9.51 -1.72
CA GLY A 56 -7.31 -9.71 -0.34
C GLY A 56 -7.23 -11.18 0.06
N ILE A 57 -6.45 -11.47 1.09
CA ILE A 57 -6.39 -12.80 1.71
C ILE A 57 -7.02 -12.64 3.08
N LEU A 58 -8.29 -13.00 3.20
CA LEU A 58 -8.90 -13.15 4.50
C LEU A 58 -8.24 -14.36 5.16
N GLN A 59 -7.35 -14.16 6.11
CA GLN A 59 -6.89 -15.26 6.97
C GLN A 59 -8.10 -15.73 7.78
N GLY A 60 -8.80 -16.75 7.25
CA GLY A 60 -9.80 -17.48 8.01
C GLY A 60 -9.10 -18.12 9.21
N ASN A 61 -9.64 -17.89 10.41
CA ASN A 61 -9.14 -18.52 11.63
C ASN A 61 -8.92 -20.02 11.38
N LEU A 62 -7.69 -20.49 11.53
CA LEU A 62 -7.32 -21.91 11.55
C LEU A 62 -7.87 -22.66 12.77
N PHE A 63 -8.83 -22.07 13.49
CA PHE A 63 -9.54 -22.66 14.61
C PHE A 63 -11.02 -22.72 14.26
N GLN A 64 -11.40 -23.71 13.45
CA GLN A 64 -12.72 -24.33 13.60
C GLN A 64 -12.56 -25.49 14.58
N GLN A 65 -12.85 -25.25 15.86
CA GLN A 65 -13.24 -26.29 16.83
C GLN A 65 -14.27 -25.67 17.78
#